data_AF-A0A6A6NBE0-F1
#
_entry.id   AF-A0A6A6NBE0-F1
#
_cell.length_a   1.000
_cell.length_b   1.000
_cell.length_c   1.000
_cell.angle_alpha   90.00
_cell.angle_beta   90.00
_cell.angle_gamma   90.00
#
_symmetry.space_group_name_H-M   'P 1'
#
loop_
_entity.id
_entity.type
_entity.pdbx_description
1 polymer ?
#
loop_
_entity_poly.entity_id
_entity_poly.type
_entity_poly.pdbx_seq_one_letter_code
_entity_poly.pdbx_strand_id
1 'polypeptide(L)'
;MSFAGPSSIHDIQYYGDHIFTTVTATAAVVDEWIANTMHIHKRKLSKLLIGLDTEWCMPTEPHGHQQVAIIQLCVGKRCLIFQLYHADNIPPSLIQFLGNKKFKFVGKEVHNDADKLFEDYELHVAHTTDVGYWAANKYHDTNYRRMGLKALVLDLLQKVIPKPKEITMSEWNAKELTIEQIEYACLDAFVSLELGIFLSKPRREIIQYPENTSPKKIVNLTLESDQTTDDCEQLDEELDLRQNFGKYKEDVRRMKPTRQLVSQTSRKKGPKIKKRMSKKANSRQELVDEMNAISLIN
;
A
#
# COMPACT_ATOMS: atom_id res chain seq x y z
N MET A 1 -13.45 6.66 22.35
CA MET A 1 -12.13 7.13 22.80
C MET A 1 -11.13 6.61 21.79
N SER A 2 -10.52 7.46 20.97
CA SER A 2 -9.51 7.04 19.97
C SER A 2 -8.13 7.08 20.61
N PHE A 3 -7.64 5.94 21.07
CA PHE A 3 -6.22 5.75 21.35
C PHE A 3 -5.57 5.29 20.04
N ALA A 4 -5.42 6.20 19.07
CA ALA A 4 -4.65 5.88 17.88
C ALA A 4 -3.17 5.91 18.30
N GLY A 5 -2.53 4.74 18.33
CA GLY A 5 -1.09 4.64 18.55
C GLY A 5 -0.31 5.27 17.39
N PRO A 6 1.04 5.25 17.46
CA PRO A 6 1.89 5.88 16.45
C PRO A 6 1.59 5.33 15.05
N SER A 7 1.22 6.25 14.16
CA SER A 7 1.05 6.00 12.74
C SER A 7 1.36 7.25 11.94
N SER A 8 1.75 7.07 10.69
CA SER A 8 1.90 8.16 9.72
C SER A 8 1.07 7.88 8.48
N ILE A 9 0.58 8.96 7.87
CA ILE A 9 -0.23 8.91 6.66
C ILE A 9 0.50 9.65 5.56
N HIS A 10 0.63 9.01 4.40
CA HIS A 10 1.31 9.53 3.22
C HIS A 10 0.36 9.48 2.03
N ASP A 11 0.43 10.51 1.18
CA ASP A 11 -0.31 10.55 -0.09
C ASP A 11 0.68 10.29 -1.22
N ILE A 12 0.69 9.06 -1.72
CA ILE A 12 1.60 8.63 -2.78
C ILE A 12 0.92 8.86 -4.13
N GLN A 13 1.54 9.66 -4.99
CA GLN A 13 1.01 10.00 -6.30
C GLN A 13 1.61 9.08 -7.38
N TYR A 14 0.74 8.47 -8.19
CA TYR A 14 1.18 7.57 -9.25
C TYR A 14 0.27 7.65 -10.47
N TYR A 15 0.77 8.19 -11.59
CA TYR A 15 0.00 8.35 -12.83
C TYR A 15 -1.38 9.04 -12.62
N GLY A 16 -1.43 10.05 -11.74
CA GLY A 16 -2.65 10.79 -11.40
C GLY A 16 -3.53 10.15 -10.33
N ASP A 17 -3.20 8.93 -9.89
CA ASP A 17 -3.82 8.32 -8.71
C ASP A 17 -3.19 8.88 -7.43
N HIS A 18 -4.03 9.06 -6.41
CA HIS A 18 -3.61 9.40 -5.03
C HIS A 18 -3.86 8.20 -4.14
N ILE A 19 -2.80 7.62 -3.58
CA ILE A 19 -2.86 6.39 -2.78
C ILE A 19 -2.58 6.76 -1.33
N PHE A 20 -3.64 6.69 -0.51
CA PHE A 20 -3.57 6.99 0.91
C PHE A 20 -2.91 5.84 1.67
N THR A 21 -1.67 6.04 2.07
CA THR A 21 -0.81 5.02 2.66
C THR A 21 -0.69 5.24 4.15
N THR A 22 -1.13 4.27 4.94
CA THR A 22 -0.99 4.26 6.40
C THR A 22 0.21 3.39 6.77
N VAL A 23 1.18 3.95 7.47
CA VAL A 23 2.34 3.23 8.01
C VAL A 23 2.20 3.15 9.52
N THR A 24 2.30 1.94 10.07
CA THR A 24 2.16 1.74 11.52
C THR A 24 2.82 0.45 11.97
N ALA A 25 3.17 0.39 13.25
CA ALA A 25 3.47 -0.84 13.98
C ALA A 25 2.41 -1.15 15.05
N THR A 26 1.30 -0.39 15.10
CA THR A 26 0.28 -0.50 16.14
C THR A 26 -0.93 -1.30 15.65
N ALA A 27 -1.25 -2.38 16.35
CA ALA A 27 -2.37 -3.26 16.03
C ALA A 27 -3.73 -2.54 15.98
N ALA A 28 -3.97 -1.60 16.91
CA ALA A 28 -5.22 -0.83 16.94
C ALA A 28 -5.43 0.03 15.67
N VAL A 29 -4.34 0.53 15.06
CA VAL A 29 -4.39 1.28 13.80
C VAL A 29 -4.70 0.34 12.63
N VAL A 30 -4.16 -0.88 12.66
CA VAL A 30 -4.48 -1.92 11.67
C VAL A 30 -5.96 -2.34 11.78
N ASP A 31 -6.49 -2.55 12.99
CA ASP A 31 -7.91 -2.83 13.24
C ASP A 31 -8.80 -1.73 12.63
N GLU A 32 -8.46 -0.47 12.90
CA GLU A 32 -9.19 0.68 12.36
C GLU A 32 -9.08 0.76 10.82
N TRP A 33 -7.89 0.54 10.26
CA TRP A 33 -7.68 0.54 8.82
C TRP A 33 -8.53 -0.55 8.14
N ILE A 34 -8.52 -1.78 8.67
CA ILE A 34 -9.31 -2.90 8.14
C ILE A 34 -10.81 -2.58 8.24
N ALA A 35 -11.29 -2.14 9.40
CA ALA A 35 -12.71 -1.81 9.59
C ALA A 35 -13.18 -0.73 8.60
N ASN A 36 -12.39 0.33 8.42
CA ASN A 36 -12.69 1.42 7.49
C ASN A 36 -12.66 0.95 6.03
N THR A 37 -11.63 0.19 5.64
CA THR A 37 -11.51 -0.38 4.29
C THR A 37 -12.70 -1.28 3.98
N MET A 38 -13.08 -2.17 4.91
CA MET A 38 -14.22 -3.05 4.77
C MET A 38 -15.54 -2.28 4.64
N HIS A 39 -15.71 -1.19 5.40
CA HIS A 39 -16.88 -0.32 5.31
C HIS A 39 -16.99 0.38 3.94
N ILE A 40 -15.89 0.95 3.45
CA ILE A 40 -15.82 1.65 2.16
C ILE A 40 -16.15 0.67 1.02
N HIS A 41 -15.60 -0.54 1.08
CA HIS A 41 -15.73 -1.56 0.04
C HIS A 41 -16.90 -2.54 0.26
N LYS A 42 -17.84 -2.23 1.16
CA LYS A 42 -18.95 -3.13 1.57
C LYS A 42 -19.75 -3.74 0.41
N ARG A 43 -19.87 -3.03 -0.72
CA ARG A 43 -20.61 -3.48 -1.91
C ARG A 43 -19.83 -4.47 -2.79
N LYS A 44 -18.53 -4.63 -2.59
CA LYS A 44 -17.63 -5.47 -3.41
C LYS A 44 -16.96 -6.60 -2.61
N LEU A 45 -17.38 -6.84 -1.36
CA LEU A 45 -16.75 -7.81 -0.46
C LEU A 45 -16.80 -9.26 -0.94
N SER A 46 -17.74 -9.62 -1.83
CA SER A 46 -17.88 -10.99 -2.32
C SER A 46 -16.74 -11.44 -3.25
N LYS A 47 -15.97 -10.49 -3.81
CA LYS A 47 -14.84 -10.75 -4.71
C LYS A 47 -13.78 -9.65 -4.56
N LEU A 48 -13.41 -9.34 -3.32
CA LEU A 48 -12.45 -8.28 -3.06
C LEU A 48 -11.05 -8.72 -3.51
N LEU A 49 -10.43 -7.92 -4.38
CA LEU A 49 -9.02 -8.04 -4.73
C LEU A 49 -8.22 -7.14 -3.80
N ILE A 50 -7.11 -7.68 -3.29
CA ILE A 50 -6.18 -6.98 -2.41
C ILE A 50 -4.78 -7.18 -2.96
N GLY A 51 -4.07 -6.09 -3.21
CA GLY A 51 -2.64 -6.16 -3.51
C GLY A 51 -1.88 -6.55 -2.25
N LEU A 52 -1.02 -7.55 -2.33
CA LEU A 52 -0.17 -8.01 -1.23
C LEU A 52 1.27 -8.09 -1.72
N ASP A 53 2.17 -7.64 -0.87
CA ASP A 53 3.61 -7.85 -1.00
C ASP A 53 4.21 -7.96 0.41
N THR A 54 5.48 -8.35 0.52
CA THR A 54 6.26 -8.25 1.76
C THR A 54 7.69 -7.79 1.51
N GLU A 55 8.32 -7.20 2.52
CA GLU A 55 9.76 -6.91 2.50
C GLU A 55 10.44 -7.47 3.75
N TRP A 56 11.72 -7.83 3.61
CA TRP A 56 12.44 -8.71 4.53
C TRP A 56 13.66 -8.03 5.14
N CYS A 57 14.06 -8.50 6.31
CA CYS A 57 15.35 -8.15 6.89
C CYS A 57 16.49 -8.72 6.04
N MET A 58 17.53 -7.90 5.81
CA MET A 58 18.79 -8.43 5.30
C MET A 58 19.47 -9.28 6.38
N PRO A 59 19.90 -10.51 6.08
CA PRO A 59 20.47 -11.37 7.09
C PRO A 59 21.87 -10.87 7.47
N THR A 60 22.22 -10.91 8.76
CA THR A 60 23.54 -10.51 9.26
C THR A 60 24.63 -11.53 8.95
N GLU A 61 24.25 -12.78 8.72
CA GLU A 61 25.14 -13.90 8.41
C GLU A 61 24.78 -14.52 7.06
N PRO A 62 25.76 -15.09 6.33
CA PRO A 62 25.47 -15.88 5.13
C PRO A 62 24.52 -17.03 5.47
N HIS A 63 23.39 -17.12 4.77
CA HIS A 63 22.30 -18.08 5.03
C HIS A 63 21.48 -17.81 6.31
N GLY A 64 21.61 -16.63 6.91
CA GLY A 64 20.74 -16.21 7.99
C GLY A 64 19.28 -16.10 7.55
N HIS A 65 18.37 -16.33 8.49
CA HIS A 65 16.94 -16.22 8.24
C HIS A 65 16.55 -14.79 7.86
N GLN A 66 15.79 -14.65 6.76
CA GLN A 66 15.28 -13.36 6.29
C GLN A 66 13.85 -13.20 6.77
N GLN A 67 13.71 -12.76 8.02
CA GLN A 67 12.41 -12.50 8.65
C GLN A 67 11.68 -11.37 7.91
N VAL A 68 10.39 -11.56 7.64
CA VAL A 68 9.50 -10.52 7.10
C VAL A 68 9.48 -9.32 8.04
N ALA A 69 9.85 -8.15 7.52
CA ALA A 69 9.90 -6.91 8.27
C ALA A 69 8.58 -6.15 8.21
N ILE A 70 7.99 -6.08 7.02
CA ILE A 70 6.73 -5.38 6.76
C ILE A 70 5.82 -6.22 5.86
N ILE A 71 4.51 -6.03 6.01
CA ILE A 71 3.49 -6.49 5.05
C ILE A 71 2.80 -5.27 4.45
N GLN A 72 2.61 -5.27 3.13
CA GLN A 72 1.83 -4.25 2.44
C GLN A 72 0.49 -4.81 1.97
N LEU A 73 -0.60 -4.10 2.25
CA LEU A 73 -1.94 -4.45 1.81
C LEU A 73 -2.60 -3.27 1.11
N CYS A 74 -2.97 -3.44 -0.16
CA CYS A 74 -3.63 -2.39 -0.93
C CYS A 74 -5.05 -2.78 -1.32
N VAL A 75 -6.03 -1.94 -0.97
CA VAL A 75 -7.43 -2.07 -1.39
C VAL A 75 -7.92 -0.75 -1.96
N GLY A 76 -8.22 -0.75 -3.27
CA GLY A 76 -8.56 0.47 -3.99
C GLY A 76 -7.39 1.46 -3.98
N LYS A 77 -7.61 2.64 -3.40
CA LYS A 77 -6.58 3.69 -3.25
C LYS A 77 -6.12 3.85 -1.79
N ARG A 78 -6.23 2.77 -1.00
CA ARG A 78 -5.78 2.72 0.39
C ARG A 78 -4.72 1.65 0.51
N CYS A 79 -3.53 2.03 0.96
CA CYS A 79 -2.45 1.11 1.28
C CYS A 79 -2.22 1.09 2.79
N LEU A 80 -1.98 -0.08 3.34
CA LEU A 80 -1.47 -0.28 4.69
C LEU A 80 -0.07 -0.86 4.57
N ILE A 81 0.89 -0.26 5.24
CA ILE A 81 2.22 -0.81 5.51
C ILE A 81 2.27 -1.09 7.00
N PHE A 82 2.21 -2.37 7.37
CA PHE A 82 2.27 -2.79 8.75
C PHE A 82 3.67 -3.32 9.05
N GLN A 83 4.39 -2.63 9.94
CA GLN A 83 5.76 -2.98 10.35
C GLN A 83 5.74 -4.14 11.35
N LEU A 84 5.52 -5.37 10.83
CA LEU A 84 5.44 -6.61 11.60
C LEU A 84 6.61 -6.80 12.56
N TYR A 85 7.83 -6.46 12.13
CA TYR A 85 9.03 -6.58 12.96
C TYR A 85 8.97 -5.78 14.28
N HIS A 86 8.26 -4.66 14.27
CA HIS A 86 8.11 -3.76 15.42
C HIS A 86 6.71 -3.81 16.02
N ALA A 87 5.86 -4.74 15.57
CA ALA A 87 4.46 -4.77 15.95
C ALA A 87 4.29 -4.96 17.46
N ASP A 88 3.39 -4.19 18.07
CA ASP A 88 3.00 -4.39 19.47
C ASP A 88 2.24 -5.71 19.68
N ASN A 89 1.40 -6.08 18.71
CA ASN A 89 0.79 -7.39 18.58
C ASN A 89 0.28 -7.63 17.16
N ILE A 90 -0.04 -8.87 16.83
CA ILE A 90 -0.81 -9.20 15.62
C ILE A 90 -2.30 -9.08 15.94
N PRO A 91 -3.05 -8.16 15.30
CA PRO A 91 -4.47 -8.01 15.60
C PRO A 91 -5.30 -9.17 15.04
N PRO A 92 -6.29 -9.70 15.79
CA PRO A 92 -7.19 -10.73 15.29
C PRO A 92 -7.94 -10.36 14.00
N SER A 93 -8.18 -9.06 13.77
CA SER A 93 -8.82 -8.59 12.52
C SER A 93 -7.93 -8.85 11.30
N LEU A 94 -6.60 -8.73 11.42
CA LEU A 94 -5.66 -9.02 10.34
C LEU A 94 -5.63 -10.52 10.04
N ILE A 95 -5.61 -11.37 11.06
CA ILE A 95 -5.69 -12.83 10.92
C ILE A 95 -6.96 -13.21 10.16
N GLN A 96 -8.12 -12.68 10.59
CA GLN A 96 -9.40 -12.93 9.92
C GLN A 96 -9.45 -12.36 8.50
N PHE A 97 -8.82 -11.21 8.26
CA PHE A 97 -8.77 -10.57 6.96
C PHE A 97 -7.95 -11.40 5.96
N LEU A 98 -6.73 -11.78 6.32
CA LEU A 98 -5.85 -12.64 5.50
C LEU A 98 -6.43 -14.05 5.31
N GLY A 99 -7.05 -14.61 6.36
CA GLY A 99 -7.67 -15.93 6.34
C GLY A 99 -9.00 -16.02 5.59
N ASN A 100 -9.53 -14.91 5.06
CA ASN A 100 -10.85 -14.90 4.42
C ASN A 100 -10.80 -15.42 2.99
N LYS A 101 -11.34 -16.63 2.76
CA LYS A 101 -11.41 -17.28 1.45
C LYS A 101 -12.23 -16.53 0.38
N LYS A 102 -13.05 -15.54 0.77
CA LYS A 102 -13.79 -14.69 -0.21
C LYS A 102 -12.91 -13.61 -0.82
N PHE A 103 -11.79 -13.30 -0.18
CA PHE A 103 -10.82 -12.35 -0.67
C PHE A 103 -9.80 -13.05 -1.55
N LYS A 104 -9.14 -12.28 -2.42
CA LYS A 104 -8.04 -12.77 -3.24
C LYS A 104 -6.89 -11.78 -3.13
N PHE A 105 -5.75 -12.28 -2.69
CA PHE A 105 -4.52 -11.55 -2.52
C PHE A 105 -3.66 -11.72 -3.79
N VAL A 106 -3.35 -10.61 -4.45
CA VAL A 106 -2.64 -10.59 -5.73
C VAL A 106 -1.29 -9.92 -5.58
N GLY A 107 -0.28 -10.50 -6.21
CA GLY A 107 1.12 -10.03 -6.19
C GLY A 107 1.98 -10.85 -7.14
N LYS A 108 3.22 -10.41 -7.40
CA LYS A 108 4.20 -11.25 -8.11
C LYS A 108 4.90 -12.12 -7.08
N GLU A 109 4.86 -13.42 -7.28
CA GLU A 109 5.38 -14.44 -6.36
C GLU A 109 4.73 -14.45 -4.98
N VAL A 110 3.49 -13.92 -4.90
CA VAL A 110 2.67 -13.76 -3.69
C VAL A 110 2.47 -15.03 -2.85
N HIS A 111 2.70 -16.21 -3.43
CA HIS A 111 2.71 -17.46 -2.67
C HIS A 111 3.92 -17.52 -1.71
N ASN A 112 5.09 -17.07 -2.15
CA ASN A 112 6.30 -17.02 -1.33
C ASN A 112 6.12 -16.03 -0.17
N ASP A 113 5.46 -14.88 -0.42
CA ASP A 113 5.09 -13.93 0.64
C ASP A 113 4.17 -14.58 1.68
N ALA A 114 3.15 -15.31 1.23
CA ALA A 114 2.22 -16.01 2.11
C ALA A 114 2.89 -17.11 2.93
N ASP A 115 3.78 -17.90 2.31
CA ASP A 115 4.53 -18.96 3.01
C ASP A 115 5.38 -18.36 4.13
N LYS A 116 6.10 -17.28 3.85
CA LYS A 116 6.96 -16.66 4.84
C LYS A 116 6.22 -15.87 5.92
N LEU A 117 5.07 -15.27 5.59
CA LEU A 117 4.16 -14.73 6.60
C LEU A 117 3.66 -15.82 7.56
N PHE A 118 3.41 -17.03 7.06
CA PHE A 118 3.04 -18.16 7.88
C PHE A 118 4.21 -18.68 8.73
N GLU A 119 5.40 -18.83 8.13
CA GLU A 119 6.61 -19.27 8.84
C GLU A 119 7.02 -18.30 9.97
N ASP A 120 6.96 -16.99 9.73
CA ASP A 120 7.47 -15.98 10.67
C ASP A 120 6.44 -15.55 11.72
N TYR A 121 5.15 -15.52 11.36
CA TYR A 121 4.11 -14.89 12.17
C TYR A 121 2.82 -15.73 12.28
N GLU A 122 2.80 -16.96 11.77
CA GLU A 122 1.60 -17.82 11.70
C GLU A 122 0.41 -17.16 10.96
N LEU A 123 0.71 -16.19 10.09
CA LEU A 123 -0.28 -15.44 9.32
C LEU A 123 -0.66 -16.19 8.04
N HIS A 124 -1.73 -16.98 8.12
CA HIS A 124 -2.24 -17.71 6.97
C HIS A 124 -3.01 -16.82 5.98
N VAL A 125 -2.48 -16.67 4.76
CA VAL A 125 -3.13 -15.98 3.63
C VAL A 125 -3.93 -16.99 2.80
N ALA A 126 -5.26 -16.95 2.91
CA ALA A 126 -6.10 -18.07 2.47
C ALA A 126 -6.23 -18.27 0.96
N HIS A 127 -5.99 -17.23 0.16
CA HIS A 127 -6.21 -17.27 -1.29
C HIS A 127 -5.33 -16.27 -2.01
N THR A 128 -4.16 -16.75 -2.41
CA THR A 128 -3.20 -16.00 -3.22
C THR A 128 -3.45 -16.23 -4.72
N THR A 129 -3.03 -15.28 -5.55
CA THR A 129 -3.06 -15.40 -7.01
C THR A 129 -1.89 -14.62 -7.59
N ASP A 130 -0.92 -15.33 -8.14
CA ASP A 130 0.23 -14.72 -8.82
C ASP A 130 -0.20 -14.06 -10.15
N VAL A 131 0.17 -12.79 -10.32
CA VAL A 131 -0.21 -11.99 -11.50
C VAL A 131 0.48 -12.43 -12.79
N GLY A 132 1.71 -12.96 -12.72
CA GLY A 132 2.45 -13.48 -13.88
C GLY A 132 1.87 -14.80 -14.38
N TYR A 133 1.54 -15.72 -13.48
CA TYR A 133 0.81 -16.95 -13.81
C TYR A 133 -0.58 -16.66 -14.35
N TRP A 134 -1.30 -15.69 -13.75
CA TRP A 134 -2.62 -15.30 -14.23
C TRP A 134 -2.55 -14.69 -15.64
N ALA A 135 -1.60 -13.78 -15.89
CA ALA A 135 -1.35 -13.24 -17.22
C ALA A 135 -1.00 -14.34 -18.24
N ALA A 136 -0.08 -15.24 -17.88
CA ALA A 136 0.31 -16.35 -18.75
C ALA A 136 -0.85 -17.24 -19.18
N ASN A 137 -1.71 -17.60 -18.23
CA ASN A 137 -2.87 -18.44 -18.51
C ASN A 137 -3.93 -17.70 -19.35
N LYS A 138 -4.08 -16.39 -19.14
CA LYS A 138 -5.08 -15.56 -19.84
C LYS A 138 -4.69 -15.27 -21.29
N TYR A 139 -3.42 -15.02 -21.54
CA TYR A 139 -2.89 -14.64 -22.85
C TYR A 139 -2.26 -15.81 -23.60
N HIS A 140 -2.18 -16.99 -22.97
CA HIS A 140 -1.50 -18.18 -23.49
C HIS A 140 -0.02 -17.93 -23.84
N ASP A 141 0.65 -17.10 -23.03
CA ASP A 141 2.08 -16.82 -23.16
C ASP A 141 2.81 -17.10 -21.84
N THR A 142 3.60 -18.15 -21.82
CA THR A 142 4.37 -18.56 -20.64
C THR A 142 5.47 -17.57 -20.25
N ASN A 143 5.87 -16.63 -21.13
CA ASN A 143 6.86 -15.61 -20.85
C ASN A 143 6.46 -14.73 -19.65
N TYR A 144 5.16 -14.46 -19.49
CA TYR A 144 4.64 -13.68 -18.36
C TYR A 144 4.99 -14.26 -16.99
N ARG A 145 5.23 -15.58 -16.87
CA ARG A 145 5.64 -16.20 -15.60
C ARG A 145 7.04 -15.77 -15.16
N ARG A 146 7.92 -15.49 -16.14
CA ARG A 146 9.32 -15.11 -15.93
C ARG A 146 9.52 -13.61 -15.73
N MET A 147 8.51 -12.81 -16.08
CA MET A 147 8.57 -11.36 -15.95
C MET A 147 8.43 -10.95 -14.48
N GLY A 148 9.35 -10.12 -14.00
CA GLY A 148 9.20 -9.45 -12.70
C GLY A 148 8.06 -8.42 -12.72
N LEU A 149 7.63 -7.98 -11.53
CA LEU A 149 6.51 -7.04 -11.38
C LEU A 149 6.64 -5.80 -12.26
N LYS A 150 7.82 -5.16 -12.27
CA LYS A 150 8.11 -3.99 -13.12
C LYS A 150 7.83 -4.23 -14.61
N ALA A 151 8.25 -5.39 -15.12
CA ALA A 151 8.07 -5.74 -16.53
C ALA A 151 6.58 -6.02 -16.84
N LEU A 152 5.87 -6.69 -15.93
CA LEU A 152 4.43 -6.94 -16.06
C LEU A 152 3.62 -5.64 -16.06
N VAL A 153 3.95 -4.69 -15.18
CA VAL A 153 3.30 -3.39 -15.12
C VAL A 153 3.56 -2.59 -16.40
N LEU A 154 4.79 -2.65 -16.93
CA LEU A 154 5.12 -2.00 -18.19
C LEU A 154 4.30 -2.57 -19.34
N ASP A 155 4.30 -3.89 -19.51
CA ASP A 155 3.65 -4.54 -20.66
C ASP A 155 2.12 -4.49 -20.61
N LEU A 156 1.52 -4.72 -19.43
CA LEU A 156 0.06 -4.86 -19.32
C LEU A 156 -0.66 -3.56 -18.96
N LEU A 157 -0.01 -2.67 -18.21
CA LEU A 157 -0.62 -1.41 -17.77
C LEU A 157 -0.04 -0.19 -18.49
N GLN A 158 1.04 -0.34 -19.26
CA GLN A 158 1.75 0.76 -19.91
C GLN A 158 2.22 1.84 -18.90
N LYS A 159 2.57 1.40 -17.68
CA LYS A 159 3.08 2.28 -16.61
C LYS A 159 4.48 1.83 -16.19
N VAL A 160 5.26 2.75 -15.61
CA VAL A 160 6.60 2.49 -15.10
C VAL A 160 6.56 2.55 -13.58
N ILE A 161 7.24 1.64 -12.90
CA ILE A 161 7.53 1.74 -11.46
C ILE A 161 9.03 1.81 -11.21
N PRO A 162 9.50 2.70 -10.32
CA PRO A 162 10.88 2.71 -9.89
C PRO A 162 11.13 1.51 -8.98
N LYS A 163 12.16 0.72 -9.28
CA LYS A 163 12.67 -0.34 -8.41
C LYS A 163 14.18 -0.23 -8.23
N PRO A 164 14.69 0.86 -7.61
CA PRO A 164 16.12 1.02 -7.34
C PRO A 164 16.60 -0.09 -6.40
N LYS A 165 17.73 -0.71 -6.73
CA LYS A 165 18.30 -1.82 -5.95
C LYS A 165 18.62 -1.39 -4.52
N GLU A 166 19.00 -0.13 -4.36
CA GLU A 166 19.32 0.50 -3.08
C GLU A 166 18.13 0.51 -2.11
N ILE A 167 16.89 0.62 -2.62
CA ILE A 167 15.67 0.56 -1.80
C ILE A 167 15.23 -0.89 -1.61
N THR A 168 15.22 -1.70 -2.67
CA THR A 168 14.87 -3.13 -2.56
C THR A 168 15.72 -3.87 -1.51
N MET A 169 17.01 -3.52 -1.40
CA MET A 169 17.95 -4.12 -0.46
C MET A 169 18.22 -3.26 0.79
N SER A 170 17.32 -2.32 1.10
CA SER A 170 17.46 -1.41 2.23
C SER A 170 17.14 -2.07 3.58
N GLU A 171 17.37 -1.34 4.68
CA GLU A 171 17.04 -1.78 6.03
C GLU A 171 15.52 -1.68 6.28
N TRP A 172 14.78 -2.72 5.90
CA TRP A 172 13.32 -2.77 6.06
C TRP A 172 12.84 -2.94 7.51
N ASN A 173 13.72 -3.37 8.41
CA ASN A 173 13.47 -3.45 9.85
C ASN A 173 13.88 -2.16 10.59
N ALA A 174 14.11 -1.05 9.89
CA ALA A 174 14.23 0.25 10.54
C ALA A 174 12.95 0.61 11.32
N LYS A 175 13.08 1.29 12.47
CA LYS A 175 11.92 1.73 13.25
C LYS A 175 11.03 2.72 12.48
N GLU A 176 11.68 3.57 11.69
CA GLU A 176 11.06 4.58 10.85
C GLU A 176 11.51 4.33 9.41
N LEU A 177 10.58 4.03 8.52
CA LEU A 177 10.86 3.88 7.09
C LEU A 177 11.07 5.26 6.44
N THR A 178 11.96 5.33 5.45
CA THR A 178 12.12 6.54 4.64
C THR A 178 10.94 6.73 3.69
N ILE A 179 10.79 7.94 3.15
CA ILE A 179 9.72 8.23 2.17
C ILE A 179 9.87 7.35 0.92
N GLU A 180 11.11 7.09 0.48
CA GLU A 180 11.40 6.25 -0.67
C GLU A 180 11.03 4.78 -0.42
N GLN A 181 11.28 4.26 0.80
CA GLN A 181 10.83 2.93 1.21
C GLN A 181 9.29 2.85 1.25
N ILE A 182 8.63 3.87 1.78
CA ILE A 182 7.17 3.94 1.86
C ILE A 182 6.54 4.01 0.46
N GLU A 183 7.08 4.83 -0.43
CA GLU A 183 6.64 4.93 -1.82
C GLU A 183 6.82 3.60 -2.54
N TYR A 184 8.00 2.97 -2.42
CA TYR A 184 8.29 1.66 -3.01
C TYR A 184 7.28 0.59 -2.57
N ALA A 185 7.16 0.41 -1.25
CA ALA A 185 6.30 -0.59 -0.64
C ALA A 185 4.82 -0.35 -0.99
N CYS A 186 4.38 0.91 -1.02
CA CYS A 186 3.04 1.29 -1.47
C CYS A 186 2.81 0.90 -2.93
N LEU A 187 3.75 1.24 -3.82
CA LEU A 187 3.60 1.01 -5.26
C LEU A 187 3.55 -0.49 -5.57
N ASP A 188 4.34 -1.33 -4.91
CA ASP A 188 4.34 -2.78 -5.19
C ASP A 188 3.00 -3.45 -4.90
N ALA A 189 2.40 -3.17 -3.74
CA ALA A 189 1.06 -3.65 -3.44
C ALA A 189 0.01 -3.01 -4.37
N PHE A 190 0.11 -1.70 -4.64
CA PHE A 190 -0.86 -0.99 -5.47
C PHE A 190 -0.87 -1.47 -6.93
N VAL A 191 0.27 -1.62 -7.58
CA VAL A 191 0.32 -2.06 -8.98
C VAL A 191 0.01 -3.56 -9.11
N SER A 192 0.29 -4.36 -8.08
CA SER A 192 -0.19 -5.74 -8.01
C SER A 192 -1.72 -5.82 -7.99
N LEU A 193 -2.37 -4.94 -7.23
CA LEU A 193 -3.83 -4.80 -7.25
C LEU A 193 -4.35 -4.37 -8.64
N GLU A 194 -3.75 -3.35 -9.25
CA GLU A 194 -4.16 -2.86 -10.57
C GLU A 194 -4.00 -3.95 -11.64
N LEU A 195 -2.92 -4.73 -11.61
CA LEU A 195 -2.72 -5.91 -12.46
C LEU A 195 -3.82 -6.95 -12.22
N GLY A 196 -4.12 -7.28 -10.96
CA GLY A 196 -5.21 -8.20 -10.63
C GLY A 196 -6.57 -7.72 -11.16
N ILE A 197 -6.87 -6.43 -11.05
CA ILE A 197 -8.09 -5.83 -11.59
C ILE A 197 -8.10 -5.93 -13.12
N PHE A 198 -7.01 -5.58 -13.79
CA PHE A 198 -6.86 -5.67 -15.24
C PHE A 198 -7.05 -7.11 -15.73
N LEU A 199 -6.41 -8.08 -15.07
CA LEU A 199 -6.48 -9.50 -15.38
C LEU A 199 -7.84 -10.12 -15.05
N SER A 200 -8.64 -9.51 -14.16
CA SER A 200 -10.00 -9.98 -13.87
C SER A 200 -11.02 -9.68 -14.96
N LYS A 201 -10.77 -8.68 -15.81
CA LYS A 201 -11.70 -8.30 -16.89
C LYS A 201 -11.72 -9.35 -18.01
N PRO A 202 -12.84 -9.61 -18.69
CA PRO A 202 -12.84 -10.48 -19.86
C PRO A 202 -11.95 -9.93 -20.98
N ARG A 203 -11.37 -10.81 -21.80
CA ARG A 203 -10.42 -10.44 -22.87
C ARG A 203 -10.97 -9.37 -23.83
N ARG A 204 -12.29 -9.35 -24.07
CA ARG A 204 -12.95 -8.34 -24.93
C ARG A 204 -12.91 -6.92 -24.37
N GLU A 205 -12.99 -6.75 -23.04
CA GLU A 205 -12.95 -5.44 -22.38
C GLU A 205 -11.54 -4.85 -22.34
N ILE A 206 -10.51 -5.67 -22.56
CA ILE A 206 -9.11 -5.23 -22.59
C ILE A 206 -8.73 -4.68 -23.96
N ILE A 207 -9.30 -5.25 -25.04
CA ILE A 207 -9.08 -4.79 -26.42
C ILE A 207 -9.70 -3.39 -26.65
N GLN A 208 -10.72 -2.99 -25.89
CA GLN A 208 -11.26 -1.62 -25.98
C GLN A 208 -10.33 -0.54 -25.39
N TYR A 209 -9.27 -0.92 -24.67
CA TYR A 209 -8.36 0.01 -24.00
C TYR A 209 -7.05 0.33 -24.75
N PRO A 210 -6.84 -0.08 -26.02
CA PRO A 210 -5.94 0.69 -26.89
C PRO A 210 -6.41 0.72 -28.35
N GLU A 211 -7.29 1.66 -28.72
CA GLU A 211 -7.49 2.03 -30.14
C GLU A 211 -7.27 3.53 -30.42
N ASN A 212 -6.72 4.30 -29.47
CA ASN A 212 -6.36 5.70 -29.69
C ASN A 212 -4.85 5.99 -29.60
N THR A 213 -4.03 5.04 -30.05
CA THR A 213 -2.65 5.32 -30.45
C THR A 213 -2.36 4.60 -31.76
N SER A 214 -1.86 5.38 -32.71
CA SER A 214 -1.59 5.06 -34.10
C SER A 214 -0.84 3.73 -34.31
N PRO A 215 -1.08 3.02 -35.43
CA PRO A 215 -0.42 1.75 -35.71
C PRO A 215 1.08 1.98 -35.93
N LYS A 216 1.91 1.37 -35.08
CA LYS A 216 3.35 1.28 -35.33
C LYS A 216 3.58 0.40 -36.56
N LYS A 217 4.33 0.94 -37.51
CA LYS A 217 4.85 0.26 -38.70
C LYS A 217 5.40 -1.13 -38.32
N ILE A 218 4.82 -2.17 -38.91
CA ILE A 218 5.48 -3.46 -39.07
C ILE A 218 6.59 -3.23 -40.08
N VAL A 219 7.84 -3.24 -39.63
CA VAL A 219 8.99 -3.36 -40.52
C VAL A 219 9.19 -4.87 -40.73
N ASN A 220 8.83 -5.36 -41.91
CA ASN A 220 9.18 -6.72 -42.31
C ASN A 220 10.72 -6.77 -42.46
N LEU A 221 11.40 -7.45 -41.54
CA LEU A 221 12.77 -7.89 -41.79
C LEU A 221 12.72 -9.30 -42.36
N THR A 222 13.02 -9.40 -43.64
CA THR A 222 13.26 -10.64 -44.36
C THR A 222 14.49 -11.33 -43.77
N LEU A 223 14.36 -12.62 -43.47
CA LEU A 223 15.45 -13.51 -43.08
C LEU A 223 16.28 -13.87 -44.33
N GLU A 224 17.57 -13.54 -44.33
CA GLU A 224 18.59 -14.23 -45.12
C GLU A 224 19.83 -14.54 -44.26
N SER A 225 19.98 -15.84 -44.01
CA SER A 225 21.18 -16.69 -43.90
C SER A 225 22.55 -16.16 -43.42
N ASP A 226 23.04 -16.90 -42.41
CA ASP A 226 24.33 -17.61 -42.33
C ASP A 226 25.51 -17.05 -41.50
N GLN A 227 25.96 -17.95 -40.61
CA GLN A 227 27.30 -18.19 -40.05
C GLN A 227 27.99 -17.20 -39.06
N THR A 228 28.16 -17.75 -37.85
CA THR A 228 29.35 -17.69 -36.95
C THR A 228 29.81 -16.33 -36.40
N THR A 229 29.65 -16.09 -35.10
CA THR A 229 30.69 -16.16 -34.03
C THR A 229 30.17 -15.48 -32.76
N ASP A 230 30.57 -16.03 -31.62
CA ASP A 230 30.32 -15.59 -30.26
C ASP A 230 31.20 -14.35 -29.96
N ASP A 231 30.60 -13.23 -29.53
CA ASP A 231 31.10 -12.34 -28.47
C ASP A 231 30.35 -10.99 -28.45
N CYS A 232 29.87 -10.61 -27.26
CA CYS A 232 29.55 -9.28 -26.72
C CYS A 232 29.04 -8.16 -27.65
N GLU A 233 27.80 -7.72 -27.44
CA GLU A 233 27.45 -6.28 -27.47
C GLU A 233 26.14 -6.00 -26.70
N GLN A 234 26.26 -5.92 -25.37
CA GLN A 234 25.45 -4.95 -24.61
C GLN A 234 25.99 -3.58 -24.99
N LEU A 235 25.19 -2.67 -25.56
CA LEU A 235 25.40 -1.22 -25.41
C LEU A 235 24.28 -0.32 -26.00
N ASP A 236 23.27 -0.84 -26.71
CA ASP A 236 22.28 0.05 -27.37
C ASP A 236 20.93 0.24 -26.64
N GLU A 237 20.56 -0.62 -25.68
CA GLU A 237 19.30 -0.44 -24.90
C GLU A 237 19.44 0.57 -23.74
N GLU A 238 20.66 0.95 -23.36
CA GLU A 238 20.88 1.84 -22.21
C GLU A 238 20.61 3.33 -22.55
N LEU A 239 20.72 3.72 -23.82
CA LEU A 239 20.59 5.12 -24.26
C LEU A 239 19.14 5.61 -24.27
N ASP A 240 18.19 4.77 -24.70
CA ASP A 240 16.76 5.10 -24.71
C ASP A 240 16.14 5.08 -23.30
N LEU A 241 16.67 4.22 -22.42
CA LEU A 241 16.33 4.21 -20.99
C LEU A 241 16.87 5.45 -20.27
N ARG A 242 18.09 5.91 -20.60
CA ARG A 242 18.68 7.12 -20.02
C ARG A 242 17.95 8.40 -20.43
N GLN A 243 17.45 8.51 -21.67
CA GLN A 243 16.65 9.67 -22.09
C GLN A 243 15.30 9.74 -21.37
N ASN A 244 14.64 8.59 -21.17
CA ASN A 244 13.38 8.54 -20.40
C ASN A 244 13.60 8.77 -18.89
N PHE A 245 14.71 8.28 -18.32
CA PHE A 245 15.09 8.55 -16.93
C PHE A 245 15.49 10.02 -16.68
N GLY A 246 16.16 10.66 -17.64
CA GLY A 246 16.53 12.07 -17.56
C GLY A 246 15.30 12.98 -17.48
N LYS A 247 14.28 12.68 -18.29
CA LYS A 247 12.99 13.38 -18.28
C LYS A 247 12.23 13.17 -16.96
N TYR A 248 12.21 11.94 -16.43
CA TYR A 248 11.60 11.64 -15.13
C TYR A 248 12.29 12.36 -13.95
N LYS A 249 13.63 12.39 -13.92
CA LYS A 249 14.38 13.12 -12.87
C LYS A 249 14.16 14.63 -12.91
N GLU A 250 14.01 15.22 -14.10
CA GLU A 250 13.64 16.62 -14.29
C GLU A 250 12.23 16.92 -13.74
N ASP A 251 11.27 16.03 -13.97
CA ASP A 251 9.89 16.20 -13.51
C ASP A 251 9.77 16.06 -11.98
N VAL A 252 10.49 15.12 -11.37
CA VAL A 252 10.58 14.96 -9.91
C VAL A 252 11.28 16.16 -9.24
N ARG A 253 12.33 16.72 -9.86
CA ARG A 253 13.01 17.93 -9.34
C ARG A 253 12.16 19.20 -9.43
N ARG A 254 11.18 19.24 -10.33
CA ARG A 254 10.24 20.37 -10.49
C ARG A 254 9.04 20.30 -9.56
N MET A 255 8.80 19.16 -8.90
CA MET A 255 7.79 19.05 -7.84
C MET A 255 8.27 19.77 -6.57
N LYS A 256 7.50 20.78 -6.13
CA LYS A 256 7.77 21.47 -4.85
C LYS A 256 7.37 20.54 -3.69
N PRO A 257 8.15 20.49 -2.59
CA PRO A 257 7.76 19.73 -1.41
C PRO A 257 6.47 20.30 -0.82
N THR A 258 5.46 19.45 -0.64
CA THR A 258 4.17 19.85 -0.06
C THR A 258 4.25 19.78 1.46
N ARG A 259 3.78 20.86 2.10
CA ARG A 259 3.83 21.13 3.54
C ARG A 259 3.19 20.01 4.37
N GLN A 260 3.93 19.59 5.39
CA GLN A 260 3.45 18.83 6.54
C GLN A 260 2.21 19.53 7.15
N LEU A 261 1.04 18.89 7.10
CA LEU A 261 -0.16 19.39 7.80
C LEU A 261 -0.04 19.03 9.28
N VAL A 262 0.58 19.93 10.06
CA VAL A 262 0.54 19.90 11.52
C VAL A 262 -0.84 20.36 11.97
N SER A 263 -1.56 19.51 12.73
CA SER A 263 -2.82 19.91 13.35
C SER A 263 -2.56 20.94 14.46
N GLN A 264 -2.83 22.22 14.20
CA GLN A 264 -2.91 23.24 15.24
C GLN A 264 -4.37 23.41 15.67
N THR A 265 -4.69 22.98 16.89
CA THR A 265 -5.97 23.29 17.54
C THR A 265 -6.03 24.78 17.86
N SER A 266 -6.62 25.58 16.98
CA SER A 266 -6.92 26.99 17.24
C SER A 266 -8.24 27.12 18.00
N ARG A 267 -8.18 27.51 19.28
CA ARG A 267 -9.33 27.97 20.07
C ARG A 267 -9.97 29.18 19.39
N LYS A 268 -11.12 29.01 18.75
CA LYS A 268 -11.98 30.13 18.32
C LYS A 268 -12.62 30.77 19.57
N LYS A 269 -12.21 32.00 19.88
CA LYS A 269 -12.91 32.88 20.82
C LYS A 269 -14.22 33.34 20.18
N GLY A 270 -15.35 32.96 20.77
CA GLY A 270 -16.67 33.48 20.45
C GLY A 270 -16.90 34.91 21.00
N PRO A 271 -17.94 35.62 20.55
CA PRO A 271 -18.09 37.06 20.73
C PRO A 271 -18.52 37.44 22.16
N LYS A 272 -17.96 38.55 22.66
CA LYS A 272 -18.32 39.17 23.94
C LYS A 272 -19.75 39.72 23.90
N ILE A 273 -20.68 39.09 24.63
CA ILE A 273 -21.97 39.68 24.99
C ILE A 273 -21.80 40.43 26.32
N LYS A 274 -22.01 41.75 26.29
CA LYS A 274 -22.11 42.60 27.48
C LYS A 274 -23.39 42.23 28.24
N LYS A 275 -23.28 41.67 29.44
CA LYS A 275 -24.37 41.64 30.43
C LYS A 275 -24.03 42.54 31.61
N ARG A 276 -24.96 43.47 31.81
CA ARG A 276 -25.07 44.54 32.78
C ARG A 276 -25.13 43.96 34.20
N MET A 277 -24.25 44.43 35.08
CA MET A 277 -24.31 44.09 36.50
C MET A 277 -25.55 44.73 37.14
N SER A 278 -26.29 43.94 37.91
CA SER A 278 -27.15 44.43 38.99
C SER A 278 -26.77 43.68 40.26
N LYS A 279 -26.44 44.45 41.30
CA LYS A 279 -26.08 43.99 42.65
C LYS A 279 -27.30 43.42 43.36
N LYS A 280 -27.11 42.32 44.11
CA LYS A 280 -27.72 42.13 45.44
C LYS A 280 -26.94 41.03 46.20
N ALA A 281 -26.52 41.39 47.43
CA ALA A 281 -26.12 40.49 48.52
C ALA A 281 -27.33 39.58 48.89
N ASN A 282 -27.22 38.46 49.61
CA ASN A 282 -26.53 38.21 50.89
C ASN A 282 -26.64 36.70 51.25
N SER A 283 -25.87 36.26 52.26
CA SER A 283 -26.02 35.05 53.13
C SER A 283 -26.08 33.67 52.44
N ARG A 284 -25.11 32.74 52.57
CA ARG A 284 -24.68 31.93 53.73
C ARG A 284 -25.82 31.47 54.65
N GLN A 285 -25.95 30.14 54.76
CA GLN A 285 -26.81 29.34 55.64
C GLN A 285 -28.23 29.06 55.10
N GLU A 286 -28.68 27.80 55.26
CA GLU A 286 -29.90 27.16 54.70
C GLU A 286 -29.70 26.70 53.24
N LEU A 287 -29.30 25.47 52.92
CA LEU A 287 -30.04 24.22 53.10
C LEU A 287 -29.05 23.05 53.01
N VAL A 288 -28.36 22.76 54.13
CA VAL A 288 -27.56 21.54 54.32
C VAL A 288 -28.40 20.41 54.94
N ASP A 289 -29.70 20.64 55.14
CA ASP A 289 -30.59 19.72 55.87
C ASP A 289 -31.73 19.16 55.01
N GLU A 290 -31.44 18.72 53.78
CA GLU A 290 -32.40 17.93 52.98
C GLU A 290 -31.73 16.81 52.17
N MET A 291 -30.61 16.28 52.66
CA MET A 291 -29.96 15.06 52.14
C MET A 291 -29.59 14.05 53.25
N ASN A 292 -30.12 14.23 54.47
CA ASN A 292 -29.98 13.28 55.59
C ASN A 292 -31.32 12.59 55.92
N ALA A 293 -31.95 11.98 54.93
CA ALA A 293 -33.14 11.15 55.17
C ALA A 293 -33.28 9.98 54.19
N ILE A 294 -32.17 9.29 53.86
CA ILE A 294 -32.26 7.88 53.42
C ILE A 294 -31.06 7.12 54.01
N SER A 295 -31.18 6.79 55.30
CA SER A 295 -30.37 5.79 55.99
C SER A 295 -31.24 5.12 57.04
N LEU A 296 -31.80 3.97 56.66
CA LEU A 296 -32.21 2.83 57.51
C LEU A 296 -33.47 3.06 58.38
N ILE A 297 -34.53 2.30 58.14
CA ILE A 297 -34.92 1.18 59.03
C ILE A 297 -35.11 1.68 60.47
N ASN A 298 -36.39 1.80 60.82
CA ASN A 298 -37.02 2.17 62.09
C ASN A 298 -37.09 3.66 62.42
#